data_AF-A0AAU4DYA3-F1
#
_entry.id   AF-A0AAU4DYA3-F1
#
_cell.length_a   1.000
_cell.length_b   1.000
_cell.length_c   1.000
_cell.angle_alpha   90.00
_cell.angle_beta   90.00
_cell.angle_gamma   90.00
#
_symmetry.space_group_name_H-M   'P 1'
#
loop_
_entity.id
_entity.type
_entity.pdbx_description
1 polymer ?
#
loop_
_entity_poly.entity_id
_entity_poly.type
_entity_poly.pdbx_seq_one_letter_code
_entity_poly.pdbx_strand_id
1 'polypeptide(L)'
;MNGLASALLSLAHSLFGPGFCPGDWVWATSAAGALVALLPPIGALVVSIIRKGTGNRYDLTTLSVFGVIGLLSTLVLPWLLSNGVSGVYRMVFAGQRSGLSASEVATLKGPGGCWVDSQVNYLGGRQTVFDVLSSGSTGADDLPFFVYLLAFIVLPAGSLLFVMLQGRTAFRRGPKWPSRFFWIPFVAMALFSVGMEANTALHFWLGFLPFSVLGLIPVAMVGPPPWSVINRPDVPPPNRNPEPYRPPQQPPSQVQPRPTPPPPPPPINKPYPKTALASAPEPPPMAGALAAAPGPIPHPPGSRNAGGSRYRRVKQLGAGGFGTVWQAVDTQLNRTVALKIAHAPDRDTAERMQREARALAVVSHPNCVKVYDLAEEPDGLALVMEYLEGRPLAELVDGQGPLDDVAAGRLWATMAGALAAAHEKGVLHRDIKPSNVVLDPSGLAHLIDFGIARSQGDSKMTATGMMIGTPDFVAPEQAMGATASPASDAWQLAATISYALTGQPPRGTRETPMAALMAAARAEPVSRLPQRSAHARLLAASLDPEPRRRPTLNSVRREVEGWLSRAGKSADGPVTRVVPRQPHR
;
A
#
# COMPACT_ATOMS: atom_id res chain seq x y z
N MET A 1 -26.41 -9.12 -36.90
CA MET A 1 -25.02 -8.68 -36.69
C MET A 1 -24.68 -7.45 -37.52
N ASN A 2 -24.85 -7.51 -38.85
CA ASN A 2 -24.45 -6.43 -39.77
C ASN A 2 -25.05 -5.05 -39.42
N GLY A 3 -26.32 -4.98 -38.99
CA GLY A 3 -26.96 -3.70 -38.64
C GLY A 3 -26.39 -3.00 -37.40
N LEU A 4 -25.84 -3.74 -36.42
CA LEU A 4 -25.28 -3.13 -35.22
C LEU A 4 -23.85 -2.63 -35.48
N ALA A 5 -23.09 -3.36 -36.29
CA ALA A 5 -21.77 -2.94 -36.72
C ALA A 5 -21.83 -1.76 -37.72
N SER A 6 -22.80 -1.74 -38.63
CA SER A 6 -23.01 -0.59 -39.53
C SER A 6 -23.43 0.64 -38.74
N ALA A 7 -24.34 0.51 -37.76
CA ALA A 7 -24.72 1.61 -36.87
C ALA A 7 -23.54 2.14 -36.04
N LEU A 8 -22.69 1.25 -35.51
CA LEU A 8 -21.45 1.63 -34.81
C LEU A 8 -20.54 2.44 -35.74
N LEU A 9 -20.37 2.00 -36.98
CA LEU A 9 -19.47 2.64 -37.93
C LEU A 9 -20.02 3.99 -38.41
N SER A 10 -21.32 4.09 -38.68
CA SER A 10 -22.02 5.35 -38.97
C SER A 10 -21.88 6.34 -37.81
N LEU A 11 -22.09 5.88 -36.57
CA LEU A 11 -21.89 6.70 -35.38
C LEU A 11 -20.43 7.17 -35.28
N ALA A 12 -19.47 6.26 -35.42
CA ALA A 12 -18.05 6.59 -35.33
C ALA A 12 -17.63 7.62 -36.39
N HIS A 13 -18.11 7.46 -37.63
CA HIS A 13 -17.88 8.42 -38.72
C HIS A 13 -18.50 9.78 -38.43
N SER A 14 -19.70 9.83 -37.86
CA SER A 14 -20.35 11.09 -37.46
C SER A 14 -19.65 11.80 -36.29
N LEU A 15 -19.03 11.04 -35.38
CA LEU A 15 -18.33 11.58 -34.22
C LEU A 15 -16.92 12.07 -34.57
N PHE A 16 -16.25 11.41 -35.51
CA PHE A 16 -14.85 11.67 -35.82
C PHE A 16 -14.51 11.37 -37.29
N GLY A 17 -14.58 12.41 -38.11
CA GLY A 17 -14.15 12.41 -39.51
C GLY A 17 -13.34 13.68 -39.77
N PRO A 18 -12.03 13.68 -39.49
CA PRO A 18 -11.28 14.91 -39.40
C PRO A 18 -10.90 15.51 -40.77
N GLY A 19 -11.35 14.91 -41.87
CA GLY A 19 -11.19 15.44 -43.23
C GLY A 19 -9.76 15.39 -43.75
N PHE A 20 -8.86 14.65 -43.10
CA PHE A 20 -7.46 14.52 -43.49
C PHE A 20 -7.05 13.05 -43.60
N CYS A 21 -5.86 12.84 -44.18
CA CYS A 21 -5.30 11.54 -44.47
C CYS A 21 -5.28 10.59 -43.25
N PRO A 22 -5.47 9.27 -43.44
CA PRO A 22 -5.71 8.56 -44.70
C PRO A 22 -7.17 8.61 -45.20
N GLY A 23 -8.09 9.19 -44.42
CA GLY A 23 -9.48 9.40 -44.81
C GLY A 23 -10.46 9.18 -43.64
N ASP A 24 -11.67 9.72 -43.78
CA ASP A 24 -12.64 9.75 -42.69
C ASP A 24 -13.15 8.38 -42.24
N TRP A 25 -13.24 7.40 -43.15
CA TRP A 25 -13.68 6.05 -42.77
C TRP A 25 -12.58 5.25 -42.08
N VAL A 26 -11.32 5.59 -42.36
CA VAL A 26 -10.18 5.03 -41.62
C VAL A 26 -10.18 5.58 -40.19
N TRP A 27 -10.38 6.88 -40.02
CA TRP A 27 -10.54 7.50 -38.70
C TRP A 27 -11.81 7.04 -37.99
N ALA A 28 -12.90 6.80 -38.71
CA ALA A 28 -14.11 6.17 -38.18
C ALA A 28 -13.83 4.74 -37.67
N THR A 29 -12.95 3.99 -38.31
CA THR A 29 -12.54 2.65 -37.84
C THR A 29 -11.80 2.76 -36.49
N SER A 30 -10.88 3.71 -36.37
CA SER A 30 -10.21 4.00 -35.09
C SER A 30 -11.20 4.47 -34.02
N ALA A 31 -12.13 5.36 -34.36
CA ALA A 31 -13.19 5.80 -33.44
C ALA A 31 -14.12 4.64 -33.03
N ALA A 32 -14.44 3.71 -33.94
CA ALA A 32 -15.17 2.49 -33.61
C ALA A 32 -14.38 1.62 -32.61
N GLY A 33 -13.06 1.45 -32.82
CA GLY A 33 -12.17 0.78 -31.87
C GLY A 33 -12.19 1.43 -30.48
N ALA A 34 -12.15 2.76 -30.42
CA ALA A 34 -12.26 3.54 -29.18
C ALA A 34 -13.61 3.33 -28.46
N LEU A 35 -14.72 3.34 -29.20
CA LEU A 35 -16.05 3.09 -28.64
C LEU A 35 -16.17 1.67 -28.08
N VAL A 36 -15.62 0.67 -28.78
CA VAL A 36 -15.62 -0.71 -28.32
C VAL A 36 -14.72 -0.89 -27.08
N ALA A 37 -13.62 -0.16 -26.99
CA ALA A 37 -12.73 -0.17 -25.83
C ALA A 37 -13.36 0.36 -24.53
N LEU A 38 -14.55 0.97 -24.61
CA LEU A 38 -15.33 1.33 -23.42
C LEU A 38 -16.00 0.11 -22.77
N LEU A 39 -16.16 -1.01 -23.47
CA LEU A 39 -16.87 -2.19 -22.93
C LEU A 39 -16.11 -2.84 -21.76
N PRO A 40 -14.81 -3.17 -21.84
CA PRO A 40 -14.07 -3.73 -20.70
C PRO A 40 -14.13 -2.88 -19.42
N PRO A 41 -13.88 -1.55 -19.45
CA PRO A 41 -13.99 -0.74 -18.24
C PRO A 41 -15.43 -0.63 -17.73
N ILE A 42 -16.45 -0.61 -18.59
CA ILE A 42 -17.86 -0.67 -18.16
C ILE A 42 -18.13 -1.99 -17.41
N GLY A 43 -17.69 -3.13 -17.94
CA GLY A 43 -17.84 -4.41 -17.26
C GLY A 43 -17.13 -4.43 -15.90
N ALA A 44 -15.91 -3.91 -15.85
CA ALA A 44 -15.12 -3.81 -14.62
C ALA A 44 -15.78 -2.85 -13.60
N LEU A 45 -16.40 -1.77 -14.08
CA LEU A 45 -17.16 -0.82 -13.28
C LEU A 45 -18.39 -1.48 -12.65
N VAL A 46 -19.17 -2.21 -13.44
CA VAL A 46 -20.36 -2.94 -12.96
C VAL A 46 -19.97 -3.95 -11.88
N VAL A 47 -18.90 -4.73 -12.11
CA VAL A 47 -18.37 -5.64 -11.08
C VAL A 47 -17.93 -4.90 -9.83
N SER A 48 -17.25 -3.75 -9.99
CA SER A 48 -16.82 -2.91 -8.85
C SER A 48 -18.01 -2.44 -8.01
N ILE A 49 -19.10 -2.05 -8.67
CA ILE A 49 -20.35 -1.60 -8.03
C ILE A 49 -21.04 -2.77 -7.33
N ILE A 50 -21.19 -3.93 -7.97
CA ILE A 50 -21.81 -5.12 -7.36
C ILE A 50 -21.04 -5.51 -6.09
N ARG A 51 -19.71 -5.48 -6.16
CA ARG A 51 -18.85 -5.80 -5.00
C ARG A 51 -19.03 -4.85 -3.84
N LYS A 52 -19.51 -3.61 -4.04
CA LYS A 52 -19.87 -2.71 -2.92
C LYS A 52 -20.94 -3.33 -2.01
N GLY A 53 -21.83 -4.17 -2.55
CA GLY A 53 -22.87 -4.87 -1.79
C GLY A 53 -22.51 -6.30 -1.37
N THR A 54 -21.71 -7.01 -2.17
CA THR A 54 -21.40 -8.44 -1.94
C THR A 54 -20.04 -8.69 -1.29
N GLY A 55 -19.13 -7.72 -1.30
CA GLY A 55 -17.81 -7.83 -0.70
C GLY A 55 -16.95 -8.88 -1.40
N ASN A 56 -16.51 -9.88 -0.62
CA ASN A 56 -15.71 -11.02 -1.09
C ASN A 56 -16.51 -12.34 -1.07
N ARG A 57 -17.83 -12.26 -1.18
CA ARG A 57 -18.66 -13.45 -1.41
C ARG A 57 -18.48 -13.90 -2.85
N TYR A 58 -18.05 -15.16 -3.01
CA TYR A 58 -17.84 -15.81 -4.31
C TYR A 58 -18.66 -17.10 -4.37
N ASP A 59 -19.96 -16.99 -4.09
CA ASP A 59 -20.90 -18.09 -4.33
C ASP A 59 -21.11 -18.33 -5.84
N LEU A 60 -21.75 -19.44 -6.17
CA LEU A 60 -21.94 -19.85 -7.56
C LEU A 60 -22.67 -18.78 -8.38
N THR A 61 -23.68 -18.13 -7.78
CA THR A 61 -24.46 -17.07 -8.42
C THR A 61 -23.60 -15.83 -8.71
N THR A 62 -22.86 -15.34 -7.72
CA THR A 62 -22.00 -14.16 -7.86
C THR A 62 -20.88 -14.42 -8.87
N LEU A 63 -20.27 -15.60 -8.84
CA LEU A 63 -19.25 -16.00 -9.81
C LEU A 63 -19.82 -16.11 -11.22
N SER A 64 -21.03 -16.63 -11.38
CA SER A 64 -21.71 -16.69 -12.68
C SER A 64 -21.96 -15.29 -13.24
N VAL A 65 -22.44 -14.36 -12.40
CA VAL A 65 -22.64 -12.96 -12.80
C VAL A 65 -21.32 -12.30 -13.22
N PHE A 66 -20.26 -12.44 -12.44
CA PHE A 66 -18.94 -11.88 -12.78
C PHE A 66 -18.37 -12.50 -14.06
N GLY A 67 -18.54 -13.81 -14.24
CA GLY A 67 -18.14 -14.53 -15.44
C GLY A 67 -18.89 -14.03 -16.68
N VAL A 68 -20.21 -13.88 -16.61
CA VAL A 68 -21.05 -13.37 -17.71
C VAL A 68 -20.68 -11.93 -18.05
N ILE A 69 -20.51 -11.05 -17.06
CA ILE A 69 -20.12 -9.65 -17.30
C ILE A 69 -18.77 -9.61 -18.01
N GLY A 70 -17.75 -10.30 -17.47
CA GLY A 70 -16.43 -10.34 -18.08
C GLY A 70 -16.45 -10.90 -19.50
N LEU A 71 -17.14 -12.02 -19.71
CA LEU A 71 -17.30 -12.66 -21.03
C LEU A 71 -17.98 -11.73 -22.04
N LEU A 72 -19.07 -11.06 -21.66
CA LEU A 72 -19.76 -10.14 -22.56
C LEU A 72 -18.95 -8.89 -22.85
N SER A 73 -18.32 -8.31 -21.83
CA SER A 73 -17.63 -7.02 -21.93
C SER A 73 -16.24 -7.10 -22.56
N THR A 74 -15.55 -8.24 -22.47
CA THR A 74 -14.18 -8.38 -22.99
C THR A 74 -14.02 -9.38 -24.13
N LEU A 75 -15.03 -10.21 -24.40
CA LEU A 75 -15.03 -11.14 -25.53
C LEU A 75 -16.21 -10.94 -26.47
N VAL A 76 -17.43 -11.29 -26.06
CA VAL A 76 -18.55 -11.46 -27.00
C VAL A 76 -18.88 -10.17 -27.73
N LEU A 77 -19.13 -9.07 -27.00
CA LEU A 77 -19.49 -7.81 -27.63
C LEU A 77 -18.31 -7.20 -28.41
N PRO A 78 -17.08 -7.09 -27.85
CA PRO A 78 -15.96 -6.57 -28.62
C PRO A 78 -15.64 -7.37 -29.89
N TRP A 79 -15.67 -8.70 -29.82
CA TRP A 79 -15.41 -9.57 -30.96
C TRP A 79 -16.49 -9.46 -32.05
N LEU A 80 -17.77 -9.44 -31.66
CA LEU A 80 -18.88 -9.27 -32.61
C LEU A 80 -18.81 -7.91 -33.31
N LEU A 81 -18.46 -6.85 -32.58
CA LEU A 81 -18.34 -5.49 -33.12
C LEU A 81 -17.13 -5.36 -34.04
N SER A 82 -15.96 -5.87 -33.64
CA SER A 82 -14.75 -5.78 -34.45
C SER A 82 -14.85 -6.57 -35.75
N ASN A 83 -15.33 -7.82 -35.68
CA ASN A 83 -15.58 -8.64 -36.87
C ASN A 83 -16.72 -8.09 -37.72
N GLY A 84 -17.76 -7.53 -37.07
CA GLY A 84 -18.85 -6.87 -37.76
C GLY A 84 -18.38 -5.66 -38.58
N VAL A 85 -17.53 -4.80 -38.01
CA VAL A 85 -16.94 -3.64 -38.71
C VAL A 85 -16.11 -4.11 -39.91
N SER A 86 -15.25 -5.11 -39.72
CA SER A 86 -14.49 -5.72 -40.82
C SER A 86 -15.40 -6.32 -41.90
N GLY A 87 -16.51 -6.96 -41.50
CA GLY A 87 -17.50 -7.53 -42.41
C GLY A 87 -18.27 -6.46 -43.20
N VAL A 88 -18.58 -5.32 -42.59
CA VAL A 88 -19.21 -4.16 -43.27
C VAL A 88 -18.34 -3.70 -44.43
N TYR A 89 -17.03 -3.49 -44.20
CA TYR A 89 -16.11 -3.11 -45.27
C TYR A 89 -16.00 -4.17 -46.37
N ARG A 90 -15.88 -5.45 -46.01
CA ARG A 90 -15.84 -6.57 -46.97
C ARG A 90 -17.10 -6.63 -47.84
N MET A 91 -18.28 -6.43 -47.25
CA MET A 91 -19.54 -6.37 -48.00
C MET A 91 -19.59 -5.19 -48.96
N VAL A 92 -19.15 -3.99 -48.55
CA VAL A 92 -19.14 -2.82 -49.45
C VAL A 92 -18.17 -3.02 -50.61
N PHE A 93 -16.99 -3.60 -50.34
CA PHE A 93 -16.00 -3.96 -51.35
C PHE A 93 -16.56 -4.98 -52.35
N ALA A 94 -17.24 -6.02 -51.86
CA ALA A 94 -17.89 -7.04 -52.69
C ALA A 94 -19.19 -6.58 -53.39
N GLY A 95 -19.60 -5.31 -53.24
CA GLY A 95 -20.84 -4.79 -53.82
C GLY A 95 -22.13 -5.33 -53.17
N GLN A 96 -22.04 -5.88 -51.96
CA GLN A 96 -23.15 -6.45 -51.20
C GLN A 96 -23.79 -5.40 -50.28
N ARG A 97 -25.01 -5.68 -49.79
CA ARG A 97 -25.72 -4.81 -48.83
C ARG A 97 -25.04 -4.85 -47.46
N SER A 98 -24.42 -3.74 -47.06
CA SER A 98 -23.63 -3.65 -45.82
C SER A 98 -24.38 -3.10 -44.60
N GLY A 99 -25.55 -2.45 -44.81
CA GLY A 99 -26.30 -1.76 -43.75
C GLY A 99 -25.93 -0.29 -43.57
N LEU A 100 -24.97 0.23 -44.34
CA LEU A 100 -24.72 1.67 -44.49
C LEU A 100 -25.72 2.29 -45.48
N SER A 101 -26.00 3.59 -45.33
CA SER A 101 -26.81 4.35 -46.29
C SER A 101 -26.11 4.51 -47.63
N ALA A 102 -26.87 4.83 -48.68
CA ALA A 102 -26.31 5.02 -50.02
C ALA A 102 -25.28 6.17 -50.08
N SER A 103 -25.49 7.24 -49.32
CA SER A 103 -24.54 8.35 -49.20
C SER A 103 -23.26 7.95 -48.50
N GLU A 104 -23.34 7.17 -47.42
CA GLU A 104 -22.16 6.64 -46.72
C GLU A 104 -21.35 5.68 -47.58
N VAL A 105 -22.03 4.80 -48.33
CA VAL A 105 -21.36 3.92 -49.29
C VAL A 105 -20.68 4.75 -50.38
N ALA A 106 -21.29 5.84 -50.83
CA ALA A 106 -20.69 6.74 -51.81
C ALA A 106 -19.44 7.46 -51.27
N THR A 107 -19.45 7.94 -50.01
CA THR A 107 -18.25 8.58 -49.41
C THR A 107 -17.13 7.58 -49.16
N LEU A 108 -17.47 6.33 -48.82
CA LEU A 108 -16.50 5.25 -48.63
C LEU A 108 -15.84 4.79 -49.95
N LYS A 109 -16.60 4.83 -51.07
CA LYS A 109 -16.12 4.51 -52.43
C LYS A 109 -15.47 5.69 -53.16
N GLY A 110 -15.63 6.91 -52.64
CA GLY A 110 -14.99 8.10 -53.19
C GLY A 110 -13.45 8.01 -53.16
N PRO A 111 -12.76 8.92 -53.88
CA PRO A 111 -11.30 8.96 -53.88
C PRO A 111 -10.75 9.04 -52.44
N GLY A 112 -9.83 8.13 -52.09
CA GLY A 112 -9.17 8.09 -50.79
C GLY A 112 -8.18 9.25 -50.61
N GLY A 113 -7.82 9.58 -49.36
CA GLY A 113 -6.86 10.64 -49.07
C GLY A 113 -5.43 10.33 -49.56
N CYS A 114 -4.52 11.31 -49.48
CA CYS A 114 -3.22 11.46 -50.20
C CYS A 114 -2.29 10.24 -50.41
N TRP A 115 -2.48 9.10 -49.74
CA TRP A 115 -1.57 7.95 -49.77
C TRP A 115 -2.29 6.59 -49.72
N VAL A 116 -3.62 6.58 -49.84
CA VAL A 116 -4.44 5.37 -49.86
C VAL A 116 -5.45 5.50 -50.99
N ASP A 117 -5.46 4.57 -51.97
CA ASP A 117 -6.26 4.67 -53.20
C ASP A 117 -7.74 4.97 -52.97
N SER A 118 -8.51 3.96 -52.55
CA SER A 118 -9.90 4.11 -52.12
C SER A 118 -10.03 3.49 -50.73
N GLN A 119 -10.79 4.15 -49.86
CA GLN A 119 -10.96 3.70 -48.47
C GLN A 119 -11.62 2.32 -48.41
N VAL A 120 -12.52 2.01 -49.36
CA VAL A 120 -13.14 0.68 -49.49
C VAL A 120 -12.11 -0.40 -49.82
N ASN A 121 -11.18 -0.17 -50.74
CA ASN A 121 -10.14 -1.16 -51.08
C ASN A 121 -9.18 -1.33 -49.91
N TYR A 122 -8.81 -0.23 -49.26
CA TYR A 122 -7.87 -0.25 -48.14
C TYR A 122 -8.40 -0.99 -46.91
N LEU A 123 -9.67 -0.78 -46.56
CA LEU A 123 -10.28 -1.36 -45.35
C LEU A 123 -10.93 -2.74 -45.60
N GLY A 124 -11.45 -2.99 -46.81
CA GLY A 124 -12.27 -4.17 -47.11
C GLY A 124 -11.74 -5.12 -48.18
N GLY A 125 -10.70 -4.73 -48.93
CA GLY A 125 -10.23 -5.45 -50.12
C GLY A 125 -8.79 -5.96 -50.04
N ARG A 126 -8.20 -6.00 -48.83
CA ARG A 126 -6.82 -6.44 -48.59
C ARG A 126 -6.81 -7.83 -47.95
N GLN A 127 -5.64 -8.26 -47.48
CA GLN A 127 -5.46 -9.52 -46.77
C GLN A 127 -6.02 -9.45 -45.35
N THR A 128 -6.43 -10.60 -44.82
CA THR A 128 -6.76 -10.71 -43.39
C THR A 128 -5.51 -10.70 -42.52
N VAL A 129 -5.67 -10.44 -41.23
CA VAL A 129 -4.58 -10.55 -40.24
C VAL A 129 -3.94 -11.95 -40.29
N PHE A 130 -4.74 -13.01 -40.47
CA PHE A 130 -4.24 -14.38 -40.62
C PHE A 130 -3.36 -14.54 -41.86
N ASP A 131 -3.78 -14.00 -43.00
CA ASP A 131 -3.03 -14.09 -44.25
C ASP A 131 -1.68 -13.38 -44.13
N VAL A 132 -1.66 -12.18 -43.54
CA VAL A 132 -0.44 -11.40 -43.30
C VAL A 132 0.52 -12.18 -42.39
N LEU A 133 0.02 -12.72 -41.27
CA LEU A 133 0.87 -13.44 -40.30
C LEU A 133 1.37 -14.80 -40.80
N SER A 134 0.62 -15.47 -41.67
CA SER A 134 0.97 -16.82 -42.15
C SER A 134 1.85 -16.82 -43.40
N SER A 135 1.64 -15.87 -44.31
CA SER A 135 2.30 -15.86 -45.62
C SER A 135 3.45 -14.85 -45.73
N GLY A 136 3.54 -13.88 -44.80
CA GLY A 136 4.56 -12.83 -44.83
C GLY A 136 4.52 -11.92 -46.07
N SER A 137 3.48 -12.04 -46.90
CA SER A 137 3.37 -11.38 -48.19
C SER A 137 2.70 -10.01 -48.04
N THR A 138 3.47 -8.94 -48.27
CA THR A 138 2.95 -7.59 -48.52
C THR A 138 3.00 -7.35 -50.02
N GLY A 139 1.86 -7.03 -50.65
CA GLY A 139 1.84 -6.54 -52.03
C GLY A 139 2.65 -5.24 -52.15
N ALA A 140 2.95 -4.81 -53.38
CA ALA A 140 3.75 -3.60 -53.64
C ALA A 140 3.18 -2.32 -53.00
N ASP A 141 1.87 -2.29 -52.71
CA ASP A 141 1.14 -1.16 -52.15
C ASP A 141 0.72 -1.34 -50.67
N ASP A 142 1.26 -2.34 -49.96
CA ASP A 142 0.95 -2.61 -48.54
C ASP A 142 1.94 -1.92 -47.58
N LEU A 143 1.52 -1.70 -46.32
CA LEU A 143 2.44 -1.25 -45.27
C LEU A 143 3.55 -2.29 -45.06
N PRO A 144 4.76 -1.88 -44.64
CA PRO A 144 5.84 -2.82 -44.36
C PRO A 144 5.41 -3.90 -43.36
N PHE A 145 5.78 -5.16 -43.60
CA PHE A 145 5.38 -6.31 -42.77
C PHE A 145 5.62 -6.10 -41.26
N PHE A 146 6.73 -5.44 -40.89
CA PHE A 146 7.04 -5.16 -39.48
C PHE A 146 6.03 -4.22 -38.81
N VAL A 147 5.38 -3.33 -39.57
CA VAL A 147 4.32 -2.44 -39.07
C VAL A 147 3.10 -3.26 -38.68
N TYR A 148 2.69 -4.22 -39.51
CA TYR A 148 1.61 -5.15 -39.19
C TYR A 148 1.96 -6.04 -37.99
N LEU A 149 3.18 -6.56 -37.94
CA LEU A 149 3.64 -7.37 -36.79
C LEU A 149 3.60 -6.57 -35.49
N LEU A 150 4.10 -5.33 -35.51
CA LEU A 150 4.03 -4.43 -34.36
C LEU A 150 2.57 -4.12 -34.00
N ALA A 151 1.72 -3.81 -34.99
CA ALA A 151 0.32 -3.47 -34.77
C ALA A 151 -0.47 -4.64 -34.16
N PHE A 152 -0.27 -5.87 -34.64
CA PHE A 152 -1.02 -7.05 -34.19
C PHE A 152 -0.47 -7.71 -32.93
N ILE A 153 0.72 -7.33 -32.48
CA ILE A 153 1.29 -7.81 -31.21
C ILE A 153 1.22 -6.72 -30.16
N VAL A 154 1.79 -5.54 -30.42
CA VAL A 154 1.99 -4.49 -29.42
C VAL A 154 0.68 -3.82 -29.02
N LEU A 155 -0.21 -3.50 -29.97
CA LEU A 155 -1.47 -2.81 -29.64
C LEU A 155 -2.44 -3.73 -28.87
N PRO A 156 -2.66 -5.00 -29.26
CA PRO A 156 -3.47 -5.93 -28.46
C PRO A 156 -2.83 -6.27 -27.12
N ALA A 157 -1.51 -6.46 -27.06
CA ALA A 157 -0.82 -6.75 -25.79
C ALA A 157 -0.86 -5.55 -24.83
N GLY A 158 -0.69 -4.33 -25.35
CA GLY A 158 -0.87 -3.10 -24.58
C GLY A 158 -2.30 -2.99 -24.04
N SER A 159 -3.29 -3.25 -24.89
CA SER A 159 -4.71 -3.22 -24.49
C SER A 159 -5.01 -4.30 -23.44
N LEU A 160 -4.47 -5.50 -23.59
CA LEU A 160 -4.57 -6.60 -22.63
C LEU A 160 -4.01 -6.20 -21.26
N LEU A 161 -2.86 -5.53 -21.21
CA LEU A 161 -2.30 -5.02 -19.96
C LEU A 161 -3.32 -4.13 -19.23
N PHE A 162 -3.97 -3.20 -19.93
CA PHE A 162 -4.95 -2.31 -19.30
C PHE A 162 -6.25 -3.02 -18.94
N VAL A 163 -6.74 -3.97 -19.73
CA VAL A 163 -7.90 -4.81 -19.37
C VAL A 163 -7.59 -5.67 -18.13
N MET A 164 -6.37 -6.19 -18.01
CA MET A 164 -5.89 -6.87 -16.79
C MET A 164 -5.92 -5.93 -15.59
N LEU A 165 -5.44 -4.68 -15.75
CA LEU A 165 -5.45 -3.67 -14.68
C LEU A 165 -6.88 -3.28 -14.29
N GLN A 166 -7.80 -3.12 -15.25
CA GLN A 166 -9.21 -2.84 -15.00
C GLN A 166 -9.85 -3.98 -14.19
N GLY A 167 -9.69 -5.23 -14.63
CA GLY A 167 -10.19 -6.40 -13.90
C GLY A 167 -9.59 -6.52 -12.49
N ARG A 168 -8.28 -6.30 -12.33
CA ARG A 168 -7.63 -6.30 -11.01
C ARG A 168 -8.16 -5.18 -10.10
N THR A 169 -8.41 -4.01 -10.67
CA THR A 169 -8.98 -2.87 -9.94
C THR A 169 -10.40 -3.17 -9.50
N ALA A 170 -11.20 -3.82 -10.36
CA ALA A 170 -12.55 -4.25 -10.01
C ALA A 170 -12.58 -5.28 -8.88
N PHE A 171 -11.57 -6.15 -8.78
CA PHE A 171 -11.43 -7.17 -7.74
C PHE A 171 -10.50 -6.79 -6.58
N ARG A 172 -10.13 -5.51 -6.43
CA ARG A 172 -9.26 -5.05 -5.32
C ARG A 172 -9.82 -5.40 -3.94
N ARG A 173 -8.94 -5.65 -2.97
CA ARG A 173 -9.23 -6.18 -1.62
C ARG A 173 -9.85 -7.60 -1.59
N GLY A 174 -9.87 -8.33 -2.71
CA GLY A 174 -10.28 -9.72 -2.81
C GLY A 174 -9.19 -10.65 -3.36
N PRO A 175 -9.45 -11.96 -3.49
CA PRO A 175 -8.57 -12.89 -4.18
C PRO A 175 -8.28 -12.41 -5.61
N LYS A 176 -7.09 -12.75 -6.12
CA LYS A 176 -6.63 -12.28 -7.45
C LYS A 176 -7.23 -13.05 -8.62
N TRP A 177 -7.63 -14.30 -8.39
CA TRP A 177 -8.08 -15.20 -9.46
C TRP A 177 -9.35 -14.75 -10.21
N PRO A 178 -10.36 -14.06 -9.63
CA PRO A 178 -11.56 -13.65 -10.35
C PRO A 178 -11.29 -12.61 -11.45
N SER A 179 -10.19 -11.85 -11.35
CA SER A 179 -9.76 -10.95 -12.43
C SER A 179 -9.53 -11.66 -13.78
N ARG A 180 -9.36 -12.99 -13.76
CA ARG A 180 -9.26 -13.85 -14.95
C ARG A 180 -10.51 -13.80 -15.82
N PHE A 181 -11.68 -13.51 -15.25
CA PHE A 181 -12.91 -13.33 -16.02
C PHE A 181 -12.86 -12.16 -17.02
N PHE A 182 -11.90 -11.24 -16.87
CA PHE A 182 -11.70 -10.14 -17.81
C PHE A 182 -10.62 -10.45 -18.84
N TRP A 183 -9.44 -10.87 -18.38
CA TRP A 183 -8.29 -10.97 -19.29
C TRP A 183 -8.22 -12.28 -20.08
N ILE A 184 -8.75 -13.40 -19.58
CA ILE A 184 -8.78 -14.65 -20.37
C ILE A 184 -9.70 -14.49 -21.59
N PRO A 185 -10.96 -14.00 -21.45
CA PRO A 185 -11.81 -13.80 -22.61
C PRO A 185 -11.26 -12.70 -23.54
N PHE A 186 -10.54 -11.70 -23.01
CA PHE A 186 -9.87 -10.70 -23.84
C PHE A 186 -8.73 -11.30 -24.68
N VAL A 187 -7.93 -12.22 -24.14
CA VAL A 187 -6.92 -12.95 -24.93
C VAL A 187 -7.61 -13.72 -26.06
N ALA A 188 -8.73 -14.40 -25.77
CA ALA A 188 -9.51 -15.07 -26.80
C ALA A 188 -10.05 -14.08 -27.86
N MET A 189 -10.49 -12.88 -27.45
CA MET A 189 -10.95 -11.84 -28.35
C MET A 189 -9.85 -11.36 -29.30
N ALA A 190 -8.65 -11.12 -28.77
CA ALA A 190 -7.49 -10.76 -29.56
C ALA A 190 -7.11 -11.86 -30.55
N LEU A 191 -7.12 -13.13 -30.11
CA LEU A 191 -6.86 -14.27 -31.00
C LEU A 191 -7.94 -14.42 -32.08
N PHE A 192 -9.21 -14.21 -31.76
CA PHE A 192 -10.28 -14.28 -32.75
C PHE A 192 -10.38 -13.05 -33.67
N SER A 193 -9.56 -12.01 -33.45
CA SER A 193 -9.45 -10.86 -34.35
C SER A 193 -8.64 -11.16 -35.62
N VAL A 194 -7.99 -12.34 -35.70
CA VAL A 194 -7.19 -12.73 -36.88
C VAL A 194 -7.99 -12.86 -38.19
N GLY A 195 -9.33 -12.99 -38.11
CA GLY A 195 -10.20 -13.03 -39.29
C GLY A 195 -10.55 -11.66 -39.87
N MET A 196 -10.18 -10.57 -39.19
CA MET A 196 -10.40 -9.21 -39.67
C MET A 196 -9.44 -8.86 -40.81
N GLU A 197 -9.86 -7.92 -41.67
CA GLU A 197 -8.96 -7.30 -42.64
C GLU A 197 -7.81 -6.60 -41.92
N ALA A 198 -6.58 -6.78 -42.40
CA ALA A 198 -5.37 -6.36 -41.70
C ALA A 198 -5.37 -4.85 -41.39
N ASN A 199 -5.73 -4.01 -42.35
CA ASN A 199 -5.81 -2.56 -42.15
C ASN A 199 -6.95 -2.16 -41.22
N THR A 200 -8.11 -2.82 -41.33
CA THR A 200 -9.23 -2.60 -40.42
C THR A 200 -8.82 -2.94 -38.99
N ALA A 201 -8.15 -4.07 -38.78
CA ALA A 201 -7.65 -4.48 -37.47
C ALA A 201 -6.62 -3.50 -36.91
N LEU A 202 -5.68 -3.01 -37.75
CA LEU A 202 -4.67 -2.03 -37.34
C LEU A 202 -5.32 -0.76 -36.79
N HIS A 203 -6.25 -0.15 -37.52
CA HIS A 203 -6.92 1.08 -37.10
C HIS A 203 -7.86 0.84 -35.91
N PHE A 204 -8.55 -0.29 -35.90
CA PHE A 204 -9.36 -0.69 -34.76
C PHE A 204 -8.53 -0.74 -33.47
N TRP A 205 -7.38 -1.41 -33.49
CA TRP A 205 -6.48 -1.50 -32.33
C TRP A 205 -5.82 -0.16 -31.98
N LEU A 206 -5.52 0.68 -32.97
CA LEU A 206 -5.00 2.03 -32.77
C LEU A 206 -5.96 2.89 -31.92
N GLY A 207 -7.27 2.80 -32.20
CA GLY A 207 -8.29 3.46 -31.40
C GLY A 207 -8.59 2.77 -30.07
N PHE A 208 -8.48 1.44 -30.03
CA PHE A 208 -8.81 0.66 -28.84
C PHE A 208 -7.86 0.91 -27.66
N LEU A 209 -6.55 0.99 -27.93
CA LEU A 209 -5.53 1.08 -26.89
C LEU A 209 -5.67 2.33 -26.00
N PRO A 210 -5.71 3.58 -26.54
CA PRO A 210 -5.81 4.77 -25.71
C PRO A 210 -7.02 4.77 -24.78
N PHE A 211 -8.16 4.28 -25.26
CA PHE A 211 -9.40 4.22 -24.48
C PHE A 211 -9.40 3.09 -23.45
N SER A 212 -8.64 2.02 -23.69
CA SER A 212 -8.34 1.02 -22.65
C SER A 212 -7.52 1.62 -21.51
N VAL A 213 -6.57 2.52 -21.82
CA VAL A 213 -5.80 3.27 -20.80
C VAL A 213 -6.72 4.19 -20.00
N LEU A 214 -7.46 5.06 -20.69
CA LEU A 214 -8.35 6.03 -20.07
C LEU A 214 -9.46 5.36 -19.24
N GLY A 215 -9.94 4.20 -19.69
CA GLY A 215 -10.95 3.39 -19.01
C GLY A 215 -10.55 2.91 -17.61
N LEU A 216 -9.26 2.96 -17.24
CA LEU A 216 -8.83 2.62 -15.88
C LEU A 216 -9.32 3.65 -14.84
N ILE A 217 -9.41 4.92 -15.22
CA ILE A 217 -9.79 6.04 -14.33
C ILE A 217 -11.16 5.80 -13.68
N PRO A 218 -12.27 5.59 -14.42
CA PRO A 218 -13.59 5.43 -13.81
C PRO A 218 -13.67 4.18 -12.91
N VAL A 219 -13.01 3.08 -13.27
CA VAL A 219 -12.96 1.85 -12.46
C VAL A 219 -12.19 2.10 -11.14
N ALA A 220 -11.09 2.87 -11.21
CA ALA A 220 -10.35 3.28 -10.04
C ALA A 220 -11.17 4.17 -9.10
N MET A 221 -11.92 5.14 -9.66
CA MET A 221 -12.73 6.12 -8.92
C MET A 221 -13.83 5.51 -8.04
N VAL A 222 -14.43 4.37 -8.42
CA VAL A 222 -15.47 3.71 -7.60
C VAL A 222 -14.99 3.35 -6.18
N GLY A 223 -13.68 3.21 -5.98
CA GLY A 223 -13.09 2.75 -4.73
C GLY A 223 -13.39 1.28 -4.39
N PRO A 224 -12.68 0.70 -3.42
CA PRO A 224 -12.85 -0.69 -3.00
C PRO A 224 -14.18 -0.92 -2.24
N PRO A 225 -14.65 -2.18 -2.13
CA PRO A 225 -15.75 -2.49 -1.24
C PRO A 225 -15.43 -2.17 0.23
N PRO A 226 -16.41 -1.68 1.03
CA PRO A 226 -16.21 -1.38 2.44
C PRO A 226 -15.89 -2.64 3.25
N TRP A 227 -15.07 -2.50 4.29
CA TRP A 227 -14.72 -3.61 5.18
C TRP A 227 -15.93 -4.21 5.90
N SER A 228 -16.95 -3.43 6.19
CA SER A 228 -18.21 -3.91 6.78
C SER A 228 -18.93 -4.94 5.92
N VAL A 229 -18.78 -4.84 4.59
CA VAL A 229 -19.38 -5.76 3.62
C VAL A 229 -18.49 -7.00 3.44
N ILE A 230 -17.17 -6.81 3.44
CA ILE A 230 -16.20 -7.92 3.33
C ILE A 230 -16.24 -8.81 4.58
N ASN A 231 -16.31 -8.21 5.76
CA ASN A 231 -16.27 -8.91 7.05
C ASN A 231 -17.67 -9.30 7.55
N ARG A 232 -18.71 -9.16 6.73
CA ARG A 232 -20.07 -9.50 7.12
C ARG A 232 -20.14 -11.02 7.35
N PRO A 233 -20.40 -11.50 8.58
CA PRO A 233 -20.51 -12.93 8.83
C PRO A 233 -21.66 -13.50 7.97
N ASP A 234 -21.43 -14.65 7.37
CA ASP A 234 -22.44 -15.41 6.62
C ASP A 234 -23.45 -16.02 7.60
N VAL A 235 -24.29 -15.17 8.19
CA VAL A 235 -25.43 -15.59 8.99
C VAL A 235 -26.59 -15.80 8.02
N PRO A 236 -27.09 -17.04 7.85
CA PRO A 236 -28.34 -17.27 7.14
C PRO A 236 -29.44 -16.43 7.80
N PRO A 237 -30.42 -15.89 7.06
CA PRO A 237 -31.53 -15.19 7.70
C PRO A 237 -32.14 -16.12 8.76
N PRO A 238 -32.36 -15.64 10.00
CA PRO A 238 -32.95 -16.47 11.04
C PRO A 238 -34.31 -16.95 10.52
N ASN A 239 -34.54 -18.25 10.63
CA ASN A 239 -35.82 -18.85 10.31
C ASN A 239 -36.86 -18.15 11.18
N ARG A 240 -37.69 -17.28 10.59
CA ARG A 240 -38.75 -16.55 11.29
C ARG A 240 -39.85 -17.55 11.65
N ASN A 241 -39.64 -18.30 12.71
CA ASN A 241 -40.76 -18.74 13.51
C ASN A 241 -41.33 -17.48 14.16
N PRO A 242 -42.61 -17.13 13.96
CA PRO A 242 -43.21 -15.96 14.61
C PRO A 242 -43.04 -16.08 16.12
N GLU A 243 -42.38 -15.10 16.74
CA GLU A 243 -42.37 -14.99 18.20
C GLU A 243 -43.82 -14.85 18.69
N PRO A 244 -44.24 -15.57 19.74
CA PRO A 244 -45.55 -15.38 20.33
C PRO A 244 -45.70 -13.93 20.79
N TYR A 245 -46.79 -13.27 20.38
CA TYR A 245 -47.12 -11.90 20.76
C TYR A 245 -47.02 -11.70 22.28
N ARG A 246 -46.10 -10.85 22.72
CA ARG A 246 -46.03 -10.34 24.09
C ARG A 246 -46.67 -8.95 24.13
N PRO A 247 -47.75 -8.73 24.91
CA PRO A 247 -48.32 -7.40 25.06
C PRO A 247 -47.32 -6.46 25.77
N PRO A 248 -47.39 -5.14 25.48
CA PRO A 248 -46.45 -4.16 26.03
C PRO A 248 -46.53 -4.10 27.56
N GLN A 249 -45.37 -4.27 28.21
CA GLN A 249 -45.24 -4.09 29.65
C GLN A 249 -45.44 -2.60 30.00
N GLN A 250 -46.30 -2.33 30.99
CA GLN A 250 -46.49 -1.00 31.56
C GLN A 250 -45.15 -0.45 32.10
N PRO A 251 -44.88 0.86 31.97
CA PRO A 251 -43.70 1.46 32.58
C PRO A 251 -43.76 1.26 34.10
N PRO A 252 -42.64 0.88 34.76
CA PRO A 252 -42.64 0.66 36.19
C PRO A 252 -42.96 1.96 36.93
N SER A 253 -43.90 1.89 37.88
CA SER A 253 -44.19 2.96 38.82
C SER A 253 -42.88 3.43 39.49
N GLN A 254 -42.70 4.75 39.59
CA GLN A 254 -41.56 5.35 40.28
C GLN A 254 -41.49 4.85 41.73
N VAL A 255 -40.57 3.93 41.98
CA VAL A 255 -40.21 3.50 43.33
C VAL A 255 -39.27 4.56 43.91
N GLN A 256 -39.68 5.21 45.00
CA GLN A 256 -38.82 6.11 45.78
C GLN A 256 -37.52 5.39 46.17
N PRO A 257 -36.34 6.04 46.03
CA PRO A 257 -35.08 5.42 46.39
C PRO A 257 -35.03 5.10 47.90
N ARG A 258 -34.67 3.85 48.24
CA ARG A 258 -34.35 3.43 49.62
C ARG A 258 -33.14 4.23 50.15
N PRO A 259 -33.08 4.55 51.46
CA PRO A 259 -31.87 5.07 52.07
C PRO A 259 -30.72 4.06 51.95
N THR A 260 -29.54 4.54 51.59
CA THR A 260 -28.30 3.76 51.58
C THR A 260 -27.89 3.38 53.01
N PRO A 261 -27.43 2.14 53.26
CA PRO A 261 -26.86 1.77 54.55
C PRO A 261 -25.51 2.47 54.77
N PRO A 262 -25.14 2.82 56.01
CA PRO A 262 -23.89 3.52 56.30
C PRO A 262 -22.65 2.66 56.02
N PRO A 263 -21.50 3.28 55.70
CA PRO A 263 -20.26 2.57 55.40
C PRO A 263 -19.68 1.84 56.63
N PRO A 264 -18.92 0.74 56.43
CA PRO A 264 -18.29 0.01 57.54
C PRO A 264 -17.21 0.83 58.24
N PRO A 265 -16.96 0.59 59.54
CA PRO A 265 -16.00 1.37 60.33
C PRO A 265 -14.55 1.16 59.87
N PRO A 266 -13.67 2.17 60.06
CA PRO A 266 -12.27 2.10 59.66
C PRO A 266 -11.47 1.07 60.49
N PRO A 267 -10.37 0.53 59.95
CA PRO A 267 -9.52 -0.40 60.68
C PRO A 267 -8.88 0.23 61.92
N ILE A 268 -8.77 -0.57 62.98
CA ILE A 268 -8.18 -0.23 64.27
C ILE A 268 -6.71 0.20 64.09
N ASN A 269 -6.39 1.43 64.52
CA ASN A 269 -5.04 1.97 64.57
C ASN A 269 -4.12 1.12 65.46
N LYS A 270 -3.04 0.58 64.87
CA LYS A 270 -1.86 0.14 65.66
C LYS A 270 -1.01 1.37 65.99
N PRO A 271 -0.66 1.61 67.26
CA PRO A 271 0.11 2.79 67.65
C PRO A 271 1.59 2.60 67.33
N TYR A 272 2.14 3.46 66.48
CA TYR A 272 3.58 3.77 66.47
C TYR A 272 3.80 5.09 67.24
N PRO A 273 4.91 5.22 67.99
CA PRO A 273 5.10 6.27 68.98
C PRO A 273 5.36 7.66 68.35
N LYS A 274 4.97 8.69 69.10
CA LYS A 274 5.12 10.11 68.75
C LYS A 274 6.59 10.51 68.71
N THR A 275 7.02 11.24 67.68
CA THR A 275 8.17 12.15 67.80
C THR A 275 7.89 13.46 67.07
N ALA A 276 7.90 14.50 67.89
CA ALA A 276 7.91 15.95 67.70
C ALA A 276 7.86 16.55 66.28
N LEU A 277 6.87 17.43 66.08
CA LEU A 277 6.94 18.53 65.12
C LEU A 277 8.02 19.53 65.56
N ALA A 278 8.86 19.95 64.61
CA ALA A 278 9.61 21.21 64.67
C ALA A 278 8.95 22.24 63.75
N SER A 279 8.89 23.48 64.22
CA SER A 279 8.28 24.63 63.56
C SER A 279 9.04 25.04 62.28
N ALA A 280 8.29 25.50 61.28
CA ALA A 280 8.79 25.99 60.00
C ALA A 280 9.61 27.30 60.11
N PRO A 281 10.63 27.49 59.27
CA PRO A 281 11.11 28.81 58.86
C PRO A 281 10.54 29.23 57.49
N GLU A 282 10.34 30.54 57.30
CA GLU A 282 9.97 31.20 56.03
C GLU A 282 11.02 31.03 54.91
N PRO A 283 10.64 31.25 53.63
CA PRO A 283 11.42 30.80 52.47
C PRO A 283 12.40 31.85 51.92
N PRO A 284 13.50 31.43 51.24
CA PRO A 284 14.18 32.21 50.21
C PRO A 284 13.78 31.79 48.77
N PRO A 285 14.09 32.61 47.75
CA PRO A 285 13.39 32.57 46.46
C PRO A 285 14.03 31.64 45.41
N MET A 286 13.16 31.17 44.50
CA MET A 286 13.38 30.69 43.12
C MET A 286 14.67 29.93 42.75
N ALA A 287 14.52 28.66 42.36
CA ALA A 287 15.03 28.15 41.07
C ALA A 287 14.54 26.71 40.79
N GLY A 288 13.78 26.56 39.70
CA GLY A 288 13.73 25.41 38.79
C GLY A 288 13.65 23.99 39.36
N ALA A 289 12.43 23.48 39.57
CA ALA A 289 12.17 22.05 39.71
C ALA A 289 11.14 21.59 38.67
N LEU A 290 11.64 20.84 37.69
CA LEU A 290 11.08 19.63 37.09
C LEU A 290 9.55 19.49 37.13
N ALA A 291 8.93 19.82 36.00
CA ALA A 291 7.52 19.55 35.75
C ALA A 291 7.27 18.03 35.78
N ALA A 292 6.33 17.65 36.64
CA ALA A 292 5.68 16.36 36.71
C ALA A 292 5.09 15.94 35.34
N ALA A 293 5.09 14.64 35.09
CA ALA A 293 4.53 14.04 33.89
C ALA A 293 3.06 14.43 33.67
N PRO A 294 2.66 14.90 32.46
CA PRO A 294 1.26 15.08 32.15
C PRO A 294 0.64 13.73 31.79
N GLY A 295 -0.45 13.36 32.48
CA GLY A 295 -1.30 12.24 32.08
C GLY A 295 -2.04 12.51 30.76
N PRO A 296 -2.67 11.49 30.15
CA PRO A 296 -3.39 11.64 28.89
C PRO A 296 -4.60 12.59 29.05
N ILE A 297 -4.68 13.60 28.19
CA ILE A 297 -5.74 14.63 28.19
C ILE A 297 -6.94 14.15 27.35
N PRO A 298 -8.20 14.41 27.77
CA PRO A 298 -9.40 14.09 26.98
C PRO A 298 -9.48 14.92 25.69
N HIS A 299 -9.91 14.29 24.59
CA HIS A 299 -10.15 14.96 23.30
C HIS A 299 -11.34 15.95 23.38
N PRO A 300 -11.19 17.23 23.02
CA PRO A 300 -12.31 18.09 22.65
C PRO A 300 -12.65 17.92 21.16
N PRO A 301 -13.95 17.86 20.77
CA PRO A 301 -14.33 17.84 19.37
C PRO A 301 -14.18 19.23 18.74
N GLY A 302 -13.34 19.33 17.71
CA GLY A 302 -13.34 20.43 16.75
C GLY A 302 -12.81 21.78 17.27
N SER A 303 -11.54 22.07 16.99
CA SER A 303 -11.08 23.45 16.82
C SER A 303 -10.59 23.62 15.39
N ARG A 304 -11.52 24.05 14.52
CA ARG A 304 -11.16 24.76 13.29
C ARG A 304 -10.62 26.12 13.71
N ASN A 305 -9.32 26.23 13.92
CA ASN A 305 -8.68 27.54 13.88
C ASN A 305 -8.67 28.02 12.44
N ALA A 306 -9.37 29.12 12.21
CA ALA A 306 -9.35 29.86 10.96
C ALA A 306 -7.90 30.25 10.61
N GLY A 307 -7.36 29.68 9.53
CA GLY A 307 -6.26 30.25 8.77
C GLY A 307 -4.81 29.82 9.09
N GLY A 308 -4.54 28.98 10.09
CA GLY A 308 -3.16 28.54 10.39
C GLY A 308 -3.05 27.20 11.12
N SER A 309 -2.01 26.44 10.80
CA SER A 309 -1.65 25.20 11.52
C SER A 309 -1.15 25.50 12.94
N ARG A 310 -1.55 24.68 13.93
CA ARG A 310 -1.05 24.73 15.32
C ARG A 310 0.46 24.50 15.39
N TYR A 311 1.01 23.73 14.46
CA TYR A 311 2.40 23.31 14.44
C TYR A 311 3.18 24.12 13.42
N ARG A 312 3.95 25.10 13.90
CA ARG A 312 4.79 25.92 13.02
C ARG A 312 6.03 25.14 12.61
N ARG A 313 6.12 24.75 11.35
CA ARG A 313 7.28 24.04 10.79
C ARG A 313 8.51 24.95 10.81
N VAL A 314 9.62 24.42 11.33
CA VAL A 314 10.91 25.12 11.45
C VAL A 314 11.88 24.62 10.39
N LYS A 315 12.10 23.29 10.34
CA LYS A 315 13.07 22.65 9.46
C LYS A 315 12.60 21.26 9.07
N GLN A 316 12.78 20.88 7.82
CA GLN A 316 12.56 19.51 7.38
C GLN A 316 13.70 18.61 7.91
N LEU A 317 13.35 17.53 8.61
CA LEU A 317 14.30 16.56 9.15
C LEU A 317 14.53 15.40 8.18
N GLY A 318 13.52 15.04 7.38
CA GLY A 318 13.63 14.01 6.36
C GLY A 318 12.37 13.89 5.51
N ALA A 319 12.50 13.31 4.32
CA ALA A 319 11.38 12.92 3.47
C ALA A 319 11.61 11.51 2.91
N GLY A 320 10.56 10.71 2.84
CA GLY A 320 10.59 9.38 2.25
C GLY A 320 9.20 8.89 1.85
N GLY A 321 9.10 7.64 1.37
CA GLY A 321 7.84 7.10 0.85
C GLY A 321 6.69 6.97 1.87
N PHE A 322 6.96 7.17 3.17
CA PHE A 322 5.96 7.11 4.24
C PHE A 322 5.56 8.48 4.80
N GLY A 323 6.07 9.59 4.24
CA GLY A 323 5.79 10.92 4.73
C GLY A 323 6.99 11.84 4.81
N THR A 324 6.72 13.07 5.23
CA THR A 324 7.74 14.09 5.50
C THR A 324 7.78 14.38 7.00
N VAL A 325 8.98 14.39 7.58
CA VAL A 325 9.19 14.68 8.99
C VAL A 325 9.75 16.09 9.13
N TRP A 326 9.11 16.90 9.97
CA TRP A 326 9.50 18.28 10.26
C TRP A 326 9.83 18.44 11.73
N GLN A 327 10.86 19.22 12.03
CA GLN A 327 10.97 19.91 13.30
C GLN A 327 9.94 21.04 13.28
N ALA A 328 9.08 21.09 14.28
CA ALA A 328 8.04 22.10 14.40
C ALA A 328 7.96 22.63 15.83
N VAL A 329 7.34 23.79 16.01
CA VAL A 329 6.98 24.35 17.32
C VAL A 329 5.47 24.21 17.50
N ASP A 330 5.05 23.52 18.55
CA ASP A 330 3.67 23.54 19.02
C ASP A 330 3.38 24.93 19.59
N THR A 331 2.64 25.75 18.84
CA THR A 331 2.41 27.16 19.20
C THR A 331 1.54 27.34 20.43
N GLN A 332 0.81 26.31 20.87
CA GLN A 332 -0.01 26.38 22.09
C GLN A 332 0.81 26.09 23.34
N LEU A 333 1.70 25.10 23.27
CA LEU A 333 2.52 24.67 24.42
C LEU A 333 3.94 25.24 24.39
N ASN A 334 4.28 26.00 23.35
CA ASN A 334 5.59 26.59 23.10
C ASN A 334 6.75 25.60 23.28
N ARG A 335 6.62 24.41 22.65
CA ARG A 335 7.62 23.35 22.70
C ARG A 335 8.00 22.85 21.31
N THR A 336 9.23 22.39 21.17
CA THR A 336 9.72 21.75 19.94
C THR A 336 9.18 20.31 19.84
N VAL A 337 8.66 19.94 18.69
CA VAL A 337 8.10 18.62 18.38
C VAL A 337 8.62 18.14 17.02
N ALA A 338 8.63 16.82 16.83
CA ALA A 338 8.77 16.24 15.51
C ALA A 338 7.36 15.95 14.96
N LEU A 339 7.11 16.40 13.73
CA LEU A 339 5.83 16.31 13.04
C LEU A 339 5.99 15.44 11.80
N LYS A 340 5.46 14.21 11.84
CA LYS A 340 5.49 13.28 10.71
C LYS A 340 4.17 13.31 9.97
N ILE A 341 4.18 13.85 8.76
CA ILE A 341 3.00 14.02 7.91
C ILE A 341 2.96 12.87 6.89
N ALA A 342 1.93 12.03 6.96
CA ALA A 342 1.72 10.97 5.98
C ALA A 342 0.99 11.52 4.74
N HIS A 343 1.49 11.20 3.55
CA HIS A 343 0.84 11.62 2.31
C HIS A 343 -0.43 10.79 2.07
N ALA A 344 -1.57 11.48 1.97
CA ALA A 344 -2.85 10.98 1.46
C ALA A 344 -3.34 9.61 2.00
N PRO A 345 -3.70 9.50 3.28
CA PRO A 345 -4.43 8.32 3.75
C PRO A 345 -5.85 8.32 3.15
N ASP A 346 -6.27 7.23 2.51
CA ASP A 346 -7.71 6.93 2.41
C ASP A 346 -8.31 6.86 3.83
N ARG A 347 -9.63 7.07 3.99
CA ARG A 347 -10.27 7.10 5.33
C ARG A 347 -9.91 5.87 6.19
N ASP A 348 -9.80 4.70 5.57
CA ASP A 348 -9.41 3.45 6.25
C ASP A 348 -7.95 3.47 6.76
N THR A 349 -7.03 4.11 6.04
CA THR A 349 -5.64 4.29 6.48
C THR A 349 -5.55 5.35 7.57
N ALA A 350 -6.36 6.42 7.49
CA ALA A 350 -6.44 7.42 8.55
C ALA A 350 -6.98 6.84 9.85
N GLU A 351 -8.06 6.05 9.81
CA GLU A 351 -8.63 5.38 10.99
C GLU A 351 -7.67 4.36 11.62
N ARG A 352 -6.93 3.59 10.81
CA ARG A 352 -5.90 2.68 11.31
C ARG A 352 -4.71 3.44 11.90
N MET A 353 -4.26 4.49 11.23
CA MET A 353 -3.18 5.34 11.72
C MET A 353 -3.58 6.01 13.05
N GLN A 354 -4.84 6.43 13.18
CA GLN A 354 -5.43 6.89 14.45
C GLN A 354 -5.41 5.79 15.52
N ARG A 355 -5.83 4.57 15.19
CA ARG A 355 -5.84 3.45 16.15
C ARG A 355 -4.43 3.07 16.61
N GLU A 356 -3.48 2.98 15.69
CA GLU A 356 -2.08 2.65 16.01
C GLU A 356 -1.38 3.80 16.76
N ALA A 357 -1.65 5.06 16.39
CA ALA A 357 -1.15 6.22 17.12
C ALA A 357 -1.69 6.27 18.56
N ARG A 358 -2.99 5.97 18.78
CA ARG A 358 -3.57 5.86 20.13
C ARG A 358 -2.94 4.74 20.95
N ALA A 359 -2.68 3.59 20.33
CA ALA A 359 -2.02 2.48 20.99
C ALA A 359 -0.56 2.81 21.34
N LEU A 360 0.14 3.56 20.48
CA LEU A 360 1.50 4.02 20.76
C LEU A 360 1.55 5.13 21.81
N ALA A 361 0.55 6.01 21.87
CA ALA A 361 0.47 7.10 22.85
C ALA A 361 0.38 6.60 24.31
N VAL A 362 -0.08 5.35 24.53
CA VAL A 362 -0.11 4.74 25.87
C VAL A 362 1.15 3.93 26.19
N VAL A 363 2.10 3.80 25.25
CA VAL A 363 3.40 3.18 25.51
C VAL A 363 4.27 4.20 26.25
N SER A 364 4.56 3.92 27.51
CA SER A 364 5.48 4.71 28.32
C SER A 364 6.74 3.90 28.58
N HIS A 365 7.84 4.28 27.93
CA HIS A 365 9.14 3.65 28.13
C HIS A 365 10.24 4.70 27.89
N PRO A 366 11.31 4.77 28.72
CA PRO A 366 12.34 5.80 28.61
C PRO A 366 13.13 5.76 27.29
N ASN A 367 13.16 4.60 26.61
CA ASN A 367 13.83 4.39 25.33
C ASN A 367 12.89 4.34 24.11
N CYS A 368 11.65 4.79 24.25
CA CYS A 368 10.70 4.95 23.13
C CYS A 368 10.34 6.42 22.99
N VAL A 369 10.31 6.92 21.74
CA VAL A 369 9.82 8.27 21.46
C VAL A 369 8.38 8.44 21.95
N LYS A 370 8.11 9.54 22.67
CA LYS A 370 6.75 9.83 23.13
C LYS A 370 5.91 10.36 21.97
N VAL A 371 4.72 9.82 21.81
CA VAL A 371 3.69 10.41 20.95
C VAL A 371 2.86 11.37 21.78
N TYR A 372 2.79 12.62 21.33
CA TYR A 372 2.05 13.67 22.03
C TYR A 372 0.63 13.84 21.52
N ASP A 373 0.44 13.78 20.20
CA ASP A 373 -0.83 14.12 19.57
C ASP A 373 -0.92 13.53 18.16
N LEU A 374 -2.14 13.56 17.61
CA LEU A 374 -2.40 13.29 16.20
C LEU A 374 -3.25 14.43 15.65
N ALA A 375 -2.69 15.18 14.70
CA ALA A 375 -3.25 16.44 14.22
C ALA A 375 -3.58 16.38 12.73
N GLU A 376 -4.62 17.09 12.31
CA GLU A 376 -4.89 17.33 10.89
C GLU A 376 -4.08 18.54 10.43
N GLU A 377 -3.19 18.32 9.46
CA GLU A 377 -2.41 19.37 8.79
C GLU A 377 -2.91 19.56 7.34
N PRO A 378 -2.63 20.72 6.70
CA PRO A 378 -3.05 20.97 5.31
C PRO A 378 -2.66 19.87 4.32
N ASP A 379 -1.54 19.18 4.58
CA ASP A 379 -0.95 18.18 3.69
C ASP A 379 -1.31 16.73 4.10
N GLY A 380 -2.09 16.53 5.17
CA GLY A 380 -2.52 15.22 5.63
C GLY A 380 -2.55 15.06 7.16
N LEU A 381 -2.80 13.83 7.61
CA LEU A 381 -2.78 13.49 9.03
C LEU A 381 -1.33 13.43 9.53
N ALA A 382 -1.05 14.16 10.61
CA ALA A 382 0.27 14.33 11.17
C ALA A 382 0.39 13.70 12.55
N LEU A 383 1.39 12.85 12.74
CA LEU A 383 1.78 12.33 14.05
C LEU A 383 2.73 13.31 14.72
N VAL A 384 2.35 13.77 15.91
CA VAL A 384 3.12 14.73 16.71
C VAL A 384 3.85 13.94 17.78
N MET A 385 5.17 13.98 17.76
CA MET A 385 6.03 13.20 18.64
C MET A 385 7.14 14.06 19.26
N GLU A 386 7.78 13.50 20.28
CA GLU A 386 8.95 14.08 20.91
C GLU A 386 10.05 14.33 19.88
N TYR A 387 10.55 15.57 19.85
CA TYR A 387 11.74 15.90 19.10
C TYR A 387 12.95 15.49 19.93
N LEU A 388 13.71 14.51 19.42
CA LEU A 388 14.95 14.07 20.04
C LEU A 388 16.11 14.83 19.41
N GLU A 389 16.82 15.60 20.23
CA GLU A 389 18.16 16.06 19.88
C GLU A 389 19.08 14.84 19.95
N GLY A 390 19.74 14.49 18.85
CA GLY A 390 20.52 13.25 18.79
C GLY A 390 20.95 12.89 17.38
N ARG A 391 21.68 11.78 17.26
CA ARG A 391 22.15 11.25 15.97
C ARG A 391 21.66 9.82 15.76
N PRO A 392 21.21 9.44 14.55
CA PRO A 392 20.91 8.07 14.22
C PRO A 392 22.13 7.15 14.43
N LEU A 393 21.90 5.92 14.88
CA LEU A 393 22.92 4.90 15.06
C LEU A 393 23.67 4.62 13.76
N ALA A 394 22.99 4.67 12.61
CA ALA A 394 23.60 4.55 11.29
C ALA A 394 24.77 5.55 11.11
N GLU A 395 24.52 6.83 11.37
CA GLU A 395 25.53 7.89 11.22
C GLU A 395 26.70 7.72 12.19
N LEU A 396 26.42 7.28 13.43
CA LEU A 396 27.47 7.00 14.40
C LEU A 396 28.39 5.87 13.91
N VAL A 397 27.81 4.74 13.48
CA VAL A 397 28.57 3.56 13.09
C VAL A 397 29.33 3.79 11.78
N ASP A 398 28.72 4.46 10.82
CA ASP A 398 29.35 4.76 9.52
C ASP A 398 30.50 5.74 9.65
N GLY A 399 30.32 6.77 10.48
CA GLY A 399 31.29 7.84 10.68
C GLY A 399 32.40 7.52 11.67
N GLN A 400 32.11 6.79 12.75
CA GLN A 400 33.05 6.56 13.85
C GLN A 400 33.54 5.11 13.93
N GLY A 401 32.77 4.14 13.43
CA GLY A 401 33.08 2.72 13.48
C GLY A 401 32.10 1.91 14.34
N PRO A 402 32.29 0.57 14.41
CA PRO A 402 31.41 -0.31 15.17
C PRO A 402 31.49 -0.09 16.68
N LEU A 403 30.41 -0.36 17.38
CA LEU A 403 30.34 -0.35 18.85
C LEU A 403 31.11 -1.52 19.47
N ASP A 404 31.58 -1.34 20.70
CA ASP A 404 32.10 -2.46 21.50
C ASP A 404 30.97 -3.33 22.08
N ASP A 405 31.32 -4.51 22.61
CA ASP A 405 30.34 -5.45 23.16
C ASP A 405 29.49 -4.87 24.31
N VAL A 406 30.05 -3.93 25.08
CA VAL A 406 29.34 -3.30 26.20
C VAL A 406 28.30 -2.31 25.69
N ALA A 407 28.68 -1.43 24.76
CA ALA A 407 27.76 -0.48 24.15
C ALA A 407 26.67 -1.20 23.33
N ALA A 408 27.03 -2.22 22.55
CA ALA A 408 26.07 -3.05 21.84
C ALA A 408 25.14 -3.82 22.78
N GLY A 409 25.65 -4.34 23.90
CA GLY A 409 24.82 -4.98 24.93
C GLY A 409 23.81 -4.03 25.57
N ARG A 410 24.24 -2.82 25.94
CA ARG A 410 23.34 -1.77 26.47
C ARG A 410 22.24 -1.41 25.47
N LEU A 411 22.62 -1.19 24.21
CA LEU A 411 21.71 -0.94 23.12
C LEU A 411 20.70 -2.08 22.97
N TRP A 412 21.18 -3.33 22.99
CA TRP A 412 20.31 -4.48 22.79
C TRP A 412 19.30 -4.66 23.92
N ALA A 413 19.74 -4.55 25.18
CA ALA A 413 18.87 -4.70 26.34
C ALA A 413 17.79 -3.60 26.39
N THR A 414 18.18 -2.33 26.21
CA THR A 414 17.27 -1.18 26.26
C THR A 414 16.25 -1.21 25.11
N MET A 415 16.67 -1.52 23.89
CA MET A 415 15.76 -1.66 22.74
C MET A 415 14.84 -2.87 22.86
N ALA A 416 15.32 -3.99 23.43
CA ALA A 416 14.48 -5.14 23.69
C ALA A 416 13.40 -4.85 24.74
N GLY A 417 13.74 -4.07 25.79
CA GLY A 417 12.78 -3.59 26.79
C GLY A 417 11.71 -2.66 26.18
N ALA A 418 12.15 -1.68 25.39
CA ALA A 418 11.29 -0.78 24.65
C ALA A 418 10.28 -1.51 23.74
N LEU A 419 10.75 -2.46 22.93
CA LEU A 419 9.90 -3.25 22.05
C LEU A 419 8.95 -4.17 22.83
N ALA A 420 9.42 -4.80 23.90
CA ALA A 420 8.56 -5.64 24.74
C ALA A 420 7.40 -4.82 25.35
N ALA A 421 7.68 -3.61 25.86
CA ALA A 421 6.67 -2.70 26.38
C ALA A 421 5.65 -2.28 25.31
N ALA A 422 6.10 -2.05 24.07
CA ALA A 422 5.20 -1.76 22.95
C ALA A 422 4.34 -2.99 22.56
N HIS A 423 4.94 -4.17 22.52
CA HIS A 423 4.26 -5.43 22.17
C HIS A 423 3.17 -5.79 23.19
N GLU A 424 3.38 -5.51 24.47
CA GLU A 424 2.36 -5.67 25.53
C GLU A 424 1.13 -4.76 25.32
N LYS A 425 1.28 -3.64 24.62
CA LYS A 425 0.18 -2.76 24.21
C LYS A 425 -0.39 -3.11 22.83
N GLY A 426 0.06 -4.22 22.23
CA GLY A 426 -0.39 -4.68 20.91
C GLY A 426 0.18 -3.87 19.75
N VAL A 427 1.26 -3.11 19.97
CA VAL A 427 1.92 -2.29 18.95
C VAL A 427 3.18 -2.99 18.46
N LEU A 428 3.32 -3.16 17.14
CA LEU A 428 4.55 -3.65 16.51
C LEU A 428 5.32 -2.49 15.87
N HIS A 429 6.65 -2.55 15.86
CA HIS A 429 7.46 -1.49 15.26
C HIS A 429 7.50 -1.57 13.73
N ARG A 430 7.67 -2.78 13.16
CA ARG A 430 7.64 -3.08 11.71
C ARG A 430 8.77 -2.49 10.85
N ASP A 431 9.61 -1.59 11.37
CA ASP A 431 10.73 -0.98 10.66
C ASP A 431 11.96 -0.70 11.54
N ILE A 432 12.45 -1.70 12.27
CA ILE A 432 13.64 -1.53 13.11
C ILE A 432 14.88 -1.60 12.21
N LYS A 433 15.70 -0.56 12.26
CA LYS A 433 16.94 -0.42 11.51
C LYS A 433 17.82 0.65 12.17
N PRO A 434 19.13 0.72 11.86
CA PRO A 434 20.04 1.69 12.47
C PRO A 434 19.61 3.16 12.32
N SER A 435 18.90 3.54 11.24
CA SER A 435 18.41 4.91 11.07
C SER A 435 17.26 5.29 12.01
N ASN A 436 16.57 4.29 12.58
CA ASN A 436 15.40 4.49 13.45
C ASN A 436 15.75 4.32 14.94
N VAL A 437 17.04 4.27 15.26
CA VAL A 437 17.54 4.28 16.63
C VAL A 437 18.37 5.54 16.80
N VAL A 438 17.91 6.48 17.62
CA VAL A 438 18.56 7.77 17.85
C VAL A 438 19.31 7.73 19.18
N LEU A 439 20.56 8.16 19.17
CA LEU A 439 21.37 8.38 20.36
C LEU A 439 21.33 9.85 20.73
N ASP A 440 20.82 10.16 21.92
CA ASP A 440 20.79 11.52 22.44
C ASP A 440 22.19 11.98 22.91
N PRO A 441 22.39 13.27 23.28
CA PRO A 441 23.70 13.77 23.72
C PRO A 441 24.22 13.09 25.00
N SER A 442 23.34 12.49 25.81
CA SER A 442 23.73 11.70 26.98
C SER A 442 24.17 10.28 26.62
N GLY A 443 24.00 9.88 25.35
CA GLY A 443 24.33 8.57 24.84
C GLY A 443 23.25 7.52 25.06
N LEU A 444 22.03 7.92 25.43
CA LEU A 444 20.92 6.98 25.57
C LEU A 444 20.25 6.73 24.22
N ALA A 445 19.86 5.49 24.00
CA ALA A 445 19.21 5.06 22.77
C ALA A 445 17.69 5.17 22.86
N HIS A 446 17.10 5.69 21.79
CA HIS A 446 15.67 5.90 21.64
C HIS A 446 15.18 5.31 20.33
N LEU A 447 14.13 4.50 20.42
CA LEU A 447 13.45 3.96 19.25
C LEU A 447 12.47 4.99 18.72
N ILE A 448 12.64 5.37 17.44
CA ILE A 448 11.78 6.30 16.73
C ILE A 448 11.04 5.61 15.59
N ASP A 449 10.02 6.26 15.03
CA ASP A 449 9.39 5.85 13.78
C ASP A 449 8.78 4.43 13.79
N PHE A 450 7.94 4.15 14.78
CA PHE A 450 7.00 3.04 14.69
C PHE A 450 6.23 3.15 13.37
N GLY A 451 6.17 2.05 12.63
CA GLY A 451 5.61 1.97 11.27
C GLY A 451 4.09 2.13 11.21
N ILE A 452 3.54 3.15 11.88
CA ILE A 452 2.11 3.48 11.99
C ILE A 452 1.50 3.77 10.62
N ALA A 453 2.32 4.22 9.66
CA ALA A 453 1.93 4.44 8.27
C ALA A 453 2.15 3.21 7.36
N ARG A 454 2.63 2.06 7.88
CA ARG A 454 2.77 0.82 7.12
C ARG A 454 1.56 -0.06 7.37
N SER A 455 0.70 -0.27 6.37
CA SER A 455 -0.37 -1.25 6.51
C SER A 455 0.21 -2.64 6.81
N GLN A 456 -0.55 -3.47 7.55
CA GLN A 456 -0.34 -4.91 7.57
C GLN A 456 -0.59 -5.46 6.15
N GLY A 457 0.42 -5.38 5.29
CA GLY A 457 0.34 -5.69 3.87
C GLY A 457 1.14 -4.76 2.94
N ASP A 458 1.56 -3.58 3.42
CA ASP A 458 2.26 -2.55 2.62
C ASP A 458 3.75 -2.84 2.36
N SER A 459 4.26 -3.99 2.80
CA SER A 459 5.59 -4.47 2.39
C SER A 459 5.65 -4.91 0.91
N LYS A 460 4.68 -4.53 0.08
CA LYS A 460 4.67 -4.83 -1.36
C LYS A 460 4.75 -3.54 -2.18
N MET A 461 5.95 -3.35 -2.74
CA MET A 461 6.32 -2.63 -3.96
C MET A 461 5.27 -1.63 -4.46
N THR A 462 5.60 -0.33 -4.38
CA THR A 462 4.79 0.72 -5.00
C THR A 462 4.69 0.50 -6.51
N ALA A 463 3.58 0.96 -7.11
CA ALA A 463 3.29 0.81 -8.54
C ALA A 463 4.33 1.44 -9.49
N THR A 464 5.32 2.17 -8.96
CA THR A 464 6.41 2.83 -9.68
C THR A 464 7.75 2.10 -9.58
N GLY A 465 7.81 0.92 -8.94
CA GLY A 465 9.07 0.19 -8.73
C GLY A 465 9.98 0.79 -7.65
N MET A 466 9.54 1.86 -6.95
CA MET A 466 10.27 2.41 -5.81
C MET A 466 9.97 1.58 -4.54
N MET A 467 10.96 0.81 -4.11
CA MET A 467 10.95 0.15 -2.81
C MET A 467 11.04 1.21 -1.70
N ILE A 468 10.12 1.16 -0.74
CA ILE A 468 10.17 2.02 0.43
C ILE A 468 10.79 1.24 1.60
N GLY A 469 12.06 1.52 1.91
CA GLY A 469 12.80 0.94 3.05
C GLY A 469 14.21 0.46 2.70
N THR A 470 15.00 0.11 3.72
CA THR A 470 16.32 -0.51 3.58
C THR A 470 16.15 -2.02 3.77
N PRO A 471 16.06 -2.81 2.67
CA PRO A 471 15.73 -4.24 2.70
C PRO A 471 16.73 -5.11 3.48
N ASP A 472 17.93 -4.61 3.73
CA ASP A 472 19.01 -5.33 4.40
C ASP A 472 18.67 -5.78 5.84
N PHE A 473 17.73 -5.10 6.49
CA PHE A 473 17.30 -5.39 7.86
C PHE A 473 16.00 -6.18 7.96
N VAL A 474 15.32 -6.45 6.83
CA VAL A 474 14.00 -7.11 6.83
C VAL A 474 14.11 -8.58 7.22
N ALA A 475 13.15 -9.04 8.02
CA ALA A 475 13.02 -10.44 8.42
C ALA A 475 12.62 -11.33 7.23
N PRO A 476 13.14 -12.58 7.13
CA PRO A 476 12.86 -13.45 5.98
C PRO A 476 11.38 -13.62 5.67
N GLU A 477 10.58 -13.90 6.70
CA GLU A 477 9.14 -14.13 6.58
C GLU A 477 8.41 -12.87 6.08
N GLN A 478 8.85 -11.68 6.49
CA GLN A 478 8.26 -10.43 6.01
C GLN A 478 8.67 -10.11 4.58
N ALA A 479 9.91 -10.44 4.20
CA ALA A 479 10.37 -10.34 2.81
C ALA A 479 9.57 -11.28 1.88
N MET A 480 9.12 -12.43 2.39
CA MET A 480 8.18 -13.34 1.70
C MET A 480 6.72 -12.84 1.70
N GLY A 481 6.43 -11.76 2.42
CA GLY A 481 5.11 -11.13 2.50
C GLY A 481 4.20 -11.69 3.60
N ALA A 482 4.73 -12.38 4.61
CA ALA A 482 4.00 -12.72 5.82
C ALA A 482 3.72 -11.46 6.66
N THR A 483 2.71 -11.54 7.53
CA THR A 483 2.38 -10.46 8.46
C THR A 483 3.49 -10.28 9.49
N ALA A 484 3.79 -9.02 9.84
CA ALA A 484 4.73 -8.69 10.91
C ALA A 484 4.29 -9.33 12.23
N SER A 485 5.25 -9.78 13.02
CA SER A 485 5.03 -10.39 14.34
C SER A 485 6.08 -9.88 15.34
N PRO A 486 5.90 -10.12 16.65
CA PRO A 486 6.93 -9.86 17.65
C PRO A 486 8.29 -10.50 17.33
N ALA A 487 8.27 -11.70 16.75
CA ALA A 487 9.48 -12.41 16.32
C ALA A 487 10.15 -11.74 15.11
N SER A 488 9.39 -11.05 14.27
CA SER A 488 9.92 -10.26 13.15
C SER A 488 10.62 -8.99 13.66
N ASP A 489 10.06 -8.29 14.64
CA ASP A 489 10.72 -7.15 15.28
C ASP A 489 12.01 -7.60 16.00
N ALA A 490 11.98 -8.74 16.71
CA ALA A 490 13.16 -9.31 17.36
C ALA A 490 14.30 -9.62 16.38
N TRP A 491 13.96 -10.14 15.19
CA TRP A 491 14.92 -10.33 14.10
C TRP A 491 15.56 -9.02 13.65
N GLN A 492 14.74 -8.02 13.34
CA GLN A 492 15.22 -6.73 12.85
C GLN A 492 16.09 -6.00 13.89
N LEU A 493 15.76 -6.13 15.17
CA LEU A 493 16.62 -5.65 16.27
C LEU A 493 17.96 -6.38 16.28
N ALA A 494 17.99 -7.72 16.23
CA ALA A 494 19.23 -8.48 16.18
C ALA A 494 20.09 -8.13 14.95
N ALA A 495 19.46 -7.88 13.79
CA ALA A 495 20.14 -7.40 12.59
C ALA A 495 20.77 -6.02 12.80
N THR A 496 20.07 -5.12 13.49
CA THR A 496 20.56 -3.79 13.88
C THR A 496 21.74 -3.88 14.85
N ILE A 497 21.71 -4.80 15.82
CA ILE A 497 22.82 -5.03 16.76
C ILE A 497 24.03 -5.65 16.05
N SER A 498 23.81 -6.62 15.15
CA SER A 498 24.88 -7.17 14.31
C SER A 498 25.56 -6.08 13.50
N TYR A 499 24.78 -5.17 12.91
CA TYR A 499 25.31 -4.00 12.21
C TYR A 499 26.13 -3.11 13.14
N ALA A 500 25.61 -2.79 14.33
CA ALA A 500 26.32 -1.96 15.30
C ALA A 500 27.69 -2.54 15.67
N LEU A 501 27.82 -3.87 15.75
CA LEU A 501 29.07 -4.57 16.10
C LEU A 501 30.04 -4.75 14.92
N THR A 502 29.58 -4.61 13.68
CA THR A 502 30.38 -4.98 12.48
C THR A 502 30.56 -3.85 11.48
N GLY A 503 29.68 -2.83 11.53
CA GLY A 503 29.56 -1.79 10.51
C GLY A 503 29.01 -2.30 9.17
N GLN A 504 28.48 -3.52 9.10
CA GLN A 504 27.90 -4.08 7.87
C GLN A 504 26.56 -4.78 8.14
N PRO A 505 25.62 -4.80 7.18
CA PRO A 505 24.40 -5.57 7.32
C PRO A 505 24.67 -7.07 7.46
N PRO A 506 23.82 -7.83 8.17
CA PRO A 506 24.09 -9.24 8.51
C PRO A 506 24.18 -10.18 7.29
N ARG A 507 23.51 -9.87 6.18
CA ARG A 507 23.57 -10.61 4.90
C ARG A 507 24.55 -9.99 3.88
N GLY A 508 25.35 -9.03 4.31
CA GLY A 508 26.20 -8.22 3.45
C GLY A 508 25.43 -7.18 2.63
N THR A 509 26.17 -6.30 1.97
CA THR A 509 25.64 -5.23 1.11
C THR A 509 25.33 -5.77 -0.28
N ARG A 510 24.22 -5.33 -0.88
CA ARG A 510 23.84 -5.66 -2.28
C ARG A 510 23.81 -4.40 -3.14
N GLU A 511 24.03 -4.58 -4.43
CA GLU A 511 24.05 -3.47 -5.41
C GLU A 511 22.68 -2.81 -5.59
N THR A 512 21.58 -3.56 -5.39
CA THR A 512 20.22 -3.04 -5.53
C THR A 512 19.34 -3.42 -4.34
N PRO A 513 18.38 -2.55 -3.94
CA PRO A 513 17.39 -2.88 -2.91
C PRO A 513 16.58 -4.14 -3.25
N MET A 514 16.24 -4.35 -4.53
CA MET A 514 15.53 -5.56 -4.95
C MET A 514 16.35 -6.82 -4.70
N ALA A 515 17.67 -6.79 -4.97
CA ALA A 515 18.54 -7.92 -4.69
C ALA A 515 18.64 -8.22 -3.19
N ALA A 516 18.74 -7.19 -2.34
CA ALA A 516 18.72 -7.34 -0.89
C ALA A 516 17.39 -7.93 -0.37
N LEU A 517 16.25 -7.50 -0.92
CA LEU A 517 14.96 -8.08 -0.56
C LEU A 517 14.84 -9.54 -1.00
N MET A 518 15.28 -9.87 -2.22
CA MET A 518 15.29 -11.25 -2.70
C MET A 518 16.19 -12.15 -1.83
N ALA A 519 17.35 -11.65 -1.42
CA ALA A 519 18.23 -12.37 -0.49
C ALA A 519 17.56 -12.59 0.87
N ALA A 520 16.86 -11.59 1.39
CA ALA A 520 16.06 -11.73 2.61
C ALA A 520 14.93 -12.76 2.44
N ALA A 521 14.17 -12.70 1.35
CA ALA A 521 13.06 -13.60 1.06
C ALA A 521 13.49 -15.06 0.85
N ARG A 522 14.71 -15.27 0.34
CA ARG A 522 15.35 -16.60 0.21
C ARG A 522 15.97 -17.09 1.52
N ALA A 523 15.88 -16.31 2.60
CA ALA A 523 16.54 -16.58 3.86
C ALA A 523 18.04 -16.88 3.68
N GLU A 524 18.73 -16.11 2.82
CA GLU A 524 20.16 -16.31 2.60
C GLU A 524 20.93 -16.19 3.94
N PRO A 525 21.99 -17.00 4.14
CA PRO A 525 22.72 -17.04 5.40
C PRO A 525 23.26 -15.67 5.83
N VAL A 526 23.25 -15.42 7.13
CA VAL A 526 23.85 -14.23 7.74
C VAL A 526 25.39 -14.35 7.77
N SER A 527 26.03 -13.94 6.68
CA SER A 527 27.48 -14.13 6.45
C SER A 527 28.39 -13.14 7.19
N ARG A 528 27.82 -12.07 7.77
CA ARG A 528 28.58 -10.96 8.39
C ARG A 528 28.39 -10.86 9.91
N LEU A 529 28.17 -11.97 10.60
CA LEU A 529 28.07 -11.95 12.08
C LEU A 529 29.43 -11.65 12.75
N PRO A 530 29.44 -10.93 13.90
CA PRO A 530 30.67 -10.59 14.62
C PRO A 530 31.24 -11.81 15.37
N GLN A 531 32.15 -12.56 14.73
CA GLN A 531 32.67 -13.84 15.27
C GLN A 531 33.36 -13.73 16.65
N ARG A 532 33.95 -12.58 16.97
CA ARG A 532 34.69 -12.34 18.23
C ARG A 532 33.86 -11.65 19.32
N SER A 533 32.60 -11.33 19.03
CA SER A 533 31.72 -10.66 19.98
C SER A 533 31.25 -11.62 21.07
N ALA A 534 31.11 -11.10 22.30
CA ALA A 534 30.48 -11.83 23.40
C ALA A 534 29.02 -12.22 23.09
N HIS A 535 28.39 -11.50 22.16
CA HIS A 535 26.99 -11.65 21.78
C HIS A 535 26.77 -12.57 20.56
N ALA A 536 27.83 -13.13 19.97
CA ALA A 536 27.78 -13.85 18.71
C ALA A 536 26.77 -15.02 18.70
N ARG A 537 26.73 -15.81 19.78
CA ARG A 537 25.79 -16.94 19.91
C ARG A 537 24.33 -16.48 19.98
N LEU A 538 24.03 -15.46 20.79
CA LEU A 538 22.68 -14.94 20.92
C LEU A 538 22.22 -14.25 19.64
N LEU A 539 23.14 -13.59 18.92
CA LEU A 539 22.90 -13.03 17.60
C LEU A 539 22.57 -14.13 16.59
N ALA A 540 23.30 -15.24 16.57
CA ALA A 540 22.99 -16.36 15.69
C ALA A 540 21.62 -17.00 15.99
N ALA A 541 21.20 -17.07 17.26
CA ALA A 541 19.89 -17.59 17.64
C ALA A 541 18.73 -16.62 17.32
N SER A 542 18.92 -15.33 17.58
CA SER A 542 17.97 -14.27 17.17
C SER A 542 17.92 -14.10 15.64
N LEU A 543 19.06 -14.44 15.05
CA LEU A 543 19.51 -14.79 13.71
C LEU A 543 18.86 -15.98 12.96
N ASP A 544 17.89 -16.69 13.56
CA ASP A 544 17.28 -17.88 12.93
C ASP A 544 16.19 -17.55 11.88
N PRO A 545 16.27 -18.10 10.65
CA PRO A 545 15.26 -17.87 9.62
C PRO A 545 13.82 -18.19 10.04
N GLU A 546 13.61 -19.22 10.87
CA GLU A 546 12.30 -19.64 11.35
C GLU A 546 11.88 -18.81 12.57
N PRO A 547 10.78 -18.02 12.50
CA PRO A 547 10.38 -17.12 13.58
C PRO A 547 10.18 -17.81 14.94
N ARG A 548 9.71 -19.05 14.94
CA ARG A 548 9.42 -19.83 16.15
C ARG A 548 10.68 -20.32 16.88
N ARG A 549 11.85 -20.32 16.23
CA ARG A 549 13.12 -20.74 16.84
C ARG A 549 13.87 -19.59 17.51
N ARG A 550 13.43 -18.35 17.30
CA ARG A 550 14.07 -17.16 17.86
C ARG A 550 13.74 -17.02 19.35
N PRO A 551 14.71 -16.57 20.18
CA PRO A 551 14.41 -16.19 21.56
C PRO A 551 13.47 -14.98 21.60
N THR A 552 12.64 -14.91 22.65
CA THR A 552 11.78 -13.75 22.88
C THR A 552 12.60 -12.54 23.31
N LEU A 553 12.09 -11.32 23.09
CA LEU A 553 12.75 -10.07 23.53
C LEU A 553 13.06 -10.07 25.02
N ASN A 554 12.16 -10.59 25.86
CA ASN A 554 12.39 -10.73 27.30
C ASN A 554 13.50 -11.74 27.64
N SER A 555 13.65 -12.81 26.85
CA SER A 555 14.77 -13.75 27.02
C SER A 555 16.09 -13.11 26.64
N VAL A 556 16.13 -12.45 25.49
CA VAL A 556 17.29 -11.70 24.99
C VAL A 556 17.74 -10.66 26.02
N ARG A 557 16.80 -9.82 26.50
CA ARG A 557 17.08 -8.79 27.50
C ARG A 557 17.73 -9.37 28.75
N ARG A 558 17.15 -10.43 29.35
CA ARG A 558 17.70 -11.07 30.55
C ARG A 558 19.10 -11.63 30.32
N GLU A 559 19.36 -12.26 29.17
CA GLU A 559 20.67 -12.84 28.86
C GLU A 559 21.75 -11.74 28.72
N VAL A 560 21.43 -10.67 28.00
CA VAL A 560 22.31 -9.53 27.79
C VAL A 560 22.57 -8.75 29.09
N GLU A 561 21.53 -8.47 29.88
CA GLU A 561 21.66 -7.85 31.20
C GLU A 561 22.50 -8.71 32.15
N GLY A 562 22.29 -10.03 32.15
CA GLY A 562 23.10 -10.96 32.92
C GLY A 562 24.58 -10.95 32.51
N TRP A 563 24.88 -10.83 31.22
CA TRP A 563 26.25 -10.67 30.74
C TRP A 563 26.85 -9.33 31.14
N LEU A 564 26.12 -8.22 30.99
CA LEU A 564 26.55 -6.88 31.41
C LEU A 564 26.89 -6.86 32.90
N SER A 565 26.03 -7.44 33.73
CA SER A 565 26.24 -7.54 35.17
C SER A 565 27.52 -8.30 35.53
N ARG A 566 27.77 -9.46 34.90
CA ARG A 566 29.04 -10.21 35.08
C ARG A 566 30.26 -9.42 34.62
N ALA A 567 30.12 -8.54 33.64
CA ALA A 567 31.16 -7.61 33.18
C ALA A 567 31.28 -6.35 34.05
N GLY A 568 30.52 -6.24 35.16
CA GLY A 568 30.50 -5.07 36.04
C GLY A 568 29.89 -3.82 35.40
N LYS A 569 28.93 -3.99 34.47
CA LYS A 569 28.25 -2.93 33.73
C LYS A 569 26.74 -2.99 33.94
N SER A 570 26.06 -1.86 33.79
CA SER A 570 24.59 -1.75 33.71
C SER A 570 24.12 -1.51 32.27
N ALA A 571 22.87 -1.91 31.99
CA ALA A 571 22.14 -1.62 30.77
C ALA A 571 21.82 -0.11 30.60
N ASP A 572 21.64 0.62 31.69
CA ASP A 572 21.24 2.05 31.68
C ASP A 572 22.39 3.02 31.36
N GLY A 573 23.57 2.50 31.01
CA GLY A 573 24.73 3.33 30.69
C GLY A 573 24.72 3.86 29.25
N PRO A 574 25.60 4.82 28.92
CA PRO A 574 25.66 5.40 27.58
C PRO A 574 26.15 4.39 26.51
N VAL A 575 25.59 4.50 25.31
CA VAL A 575 25.93 3.76 24.08
C VAL A 575 26.85 4.62 23.21
N THR A 576 28.05 4.89 23.69
CA THR A 576 28.97 5.87 23.05
C THR A 576 30.36 5.33 22.74
N ARG A 577 30.66 4.08 23.16
CA ARG A 577 32.00 3.52 23.00
C ARG A 577 32.15 2.81 21.65
N VAL A 578 32.92 3.43 20.78
CA VAL A 578 33.21 2.97 19.43
C VAL A 578 34.59 2.33 19.37
N VAL A 579 34.74 1.24 18.63
CA VAL A 579 36.02 0.61 18.30
C VAL A 579 36.58 1.34 17.07
N PRO A 580 37.77 1.97 17.16
CA PRO A 580 38.36 2.67 16.02
C PRO A 580 38.58 1.72 14.85
N ARG A 581 38.22 2.12 13.63
CA ARG A 581 38.64 1.42 12.41
C ARG A 581 40.17 1.40 12.37
N GLN A 582 40.79 0.22 12.36
CA GLN A 582 42.19 0.15 11.92
C GLN A 582 42.21 0.64 10.46
N PRO A 583 43.05 1.64 10.12
CA PRO A 583 43.13 2.10 8.73
C PRO A 583 43.49 0.89 7.87
N HIS A 584 42.71 0.67 6.81
CA HIS A 584 43.04 -0.31 5.77
C HIS A 584 44.46 0.00 5.29
N ARG A 585 45.39 -0.94 5.51
CA ARG A 585 46.70 -0.94 4.83
C ARG A 585 46.52 -1.45 3.41
#